data_AF-A0A349YG10-F1
#
_entry.id   AF-A0A349YG10-F1
#
_cell.length_a   1.000
_cell.length_b   1.000
_cell.length_c   1.000
_cell.angle_alpha   90.00
_cell.angle_beta   90.00
_cell.angle_gamma   90.00
#
_symmetry.space_group_name_H-M   'P 1'
#
loop_
_entity.id
_entity.type
_entity.pdbx_description
1 polymer ?
#
loop_
_entity_poly.entity_id
_entity_poly.type
_entity_poly.pdbx_seq_one_letter_code
_entity_poly.pdbx_strand_id
1 'polypeptide(L)'
;MAIKVFACAEMASEDVQSYCVSAKFYADDAYAKIHDGALVVLGDLDTNDAYGTPDYNVYKAKAPEAAGDDVVIVDLGGINEATVQGNIMKIGNKLVDLEAGEGIAVRCRRLMKGDRMWLGRGLFNAAPTVGQYAGAVANSTLFAPSQAAPVAGLKVKILASKGLTVGQSAYADGAGYEQLYLCEVK
;
A
#
# COMPACT_ATOMS: atom_id res chain seq x y z
N MET A 1 7.93 -12.59 -11.64
CA MET A 1 7.98 -11.64 -10.51
C MET A 1 6.55 -11.16 -10.25
N ALA A 2 6.10 -11.09 -9.01
CA ALA A 2 4.72 -10.70 -8.70
C ALA A 2 4.54 -9.19 -8.86
N ILE A 3 3.48 -8.75 -9.56
CA ILE A 3 3.26 -7.33 -9.86
C ILE A 3 2.56 -6.63 -8.70
N LYS A 4 3.16 -5.55 -8.18
CA LYS A 4 2.62 -4.71 -7.11
C LYS A 4 1.96 -3.46 -7.68
N VAL A 5 0.72 -3.23 -7.32
CA VAL A 5 -0.05 -2.04 -7.77
C VAL A 5 -0.88 -1.55 -6.60
N PHE A 6 -0.84 -0.25 -6.34
CA PHE A 6 -1.76 0.43 -5.45
C PHE A 6 -2.47 1.54 -6.22
N ALA A 7 -3.80 1.55 -6.18
CA ALA A 7 -4.60 2.61 -6.78
C ALA A 7 -5.80 2.93 -5.88
N CYS A 8 -5.84 4.13 -5.34
CA CYS A 8 -6.94 4.60 -4.50
C CYS A 8 -8.23 4.76 -5.32
N ALA A 9 -9.38 4.59 -4.65
CA ALA A 9 -10.69 4.87 -5.20
C ALA A 9 -11.55 5.58 -4.14
N GLU A 10 -11.69 6.92 -4.27
CA GLU A 10 -12.51 7.78 -3.39
C GLU A 10 -12.35 7.45 -1.89
N MET A 11 -11.12 7.60 -1.38
CA MET A 11 -10.79 7.30 0.01
C MET A 11 -10.91 8.56 0.88
N ALA A 12 -11.47 8.42 2.08
CA ALA A 12 -11.53 9.53 3.05
C ALA A 12 -10.11 10.00 3.45
N SER A 13 -9.15 9.08 3.47
CA SER A 13 -7.73 9.37 3.71
C SER A 13 -7.04 10.20 2.62
N GLU A 14 -7.72 10.45 1.49
CA GLU A 14 -7.24 11.34 0.45
C GLU A 14 -7.84 12.74 0.53
N ASP A 15 -9.13 12.84 0.79
CA ASP A 15 -9.78 14.14 1.01
C ASP A 15 -9.30 14.78 2.33
N VAL A 16 -9.05 13.94 3.35
CA VAL A 16 -8.62 14.36 4.68
C VAL A 16 -7.10 14.18 4.85
N GLN A 17 -6.35 15.22 4.49
CA GLN A 17 -4.87 15.22 4.52
C GLN A 17 -4.27 14.93 5.91
N SER A 18 -5.01 15.11 7.00
CA SER A 18 -4.52 14.75 8.35
C SER A 18 -4.34 13.24 8.56
N TYR A 19 -4.89 12.41 7.66
CA TYR A 19 -4.63 10.96 7.64
C TYR A 19 -3.39 10.59 6.82
N CYS A 20 -2.78 11.56 6.13
CA CYS A 20 -1.49 11.40 5.48
C CYS A 20 -0.37 11.83 6.44
N VAL A 21 0.68 11.01 6.53
CA VAL A 21 1.90 11.29 7.31
C VAL A 21 3.12 10.92 6.48
N SER A 22 4.30 11.42 6.83
CA SER A 22 5.54 11.01 6.19
C SER A 22 6.30 10.02 7.06
N ALA A 23 6.92 9.01 6.45
CA ALA A 23 7.76 8.05 7.17
C ALA A 23 8.92 7.55 6.31
N LYS A 24 10.02 7.14 6.96
CA LYS A 24 11.11 6.39 6.32
C LYS A 24 11.04 4.93 6.76
N PHE A 25 11.25 4.02 5.83
CA PHE A 25 11.16 2.59 6.12
C PHE A 25 12.48 2.01 6.63
N TYR A 26 12.39 1.22 7.69
CA TYR A 26 13.48 0.50 8.32
C TYR A 26 13.21 -1.01 8.32
N ALA A 27 14.22 -1.78 7.92
CA ALA A 27 14.28 -3.23 8.12
C ALA A 27 15.55 -3.53 8.91
N ASP A 28 15.44 -4.35 9.96
CA ASP A 28 16.57 -4.70 10.84
C ASP A 28 17.38 -3.48 11.32
N ASP A 29 16.66 -2.42 11.71
CA ASP A 29 17.19 -1.12 12.17
C ASP A 29 18.09 -0.36 11.19
N ALA A 30 18.06 -0.74 9.90
CA ALA A 30 18.70 -0.03 8.81
C ALA A 30 17.65 0.51 7.81
N TYR A 31 18.02 1.57 7.07
CA TYR A 31 17.18 2.05 5.98
C TYR A 31 17.00 0.96 4.93
N ALA A 32 15.76 0.77 4.49
CA ALA A 32 15.41 -0.25 3.51
C ALA A 32 14.49 0.33 2.44
N LYS A 33 14.46 -0.33 1.28
CA LYS A 33 13.50 -0.02 0.21
C LYS A 33 12.09 -0.43 0.64
N ILE A 34 11.10 0.27 0.10
CA ILE A 34 9.69 -0.05 0.37
C ILE A 34 8.84 0.13 -0.88
N HIS A 35 7.86 -0.75 -1.04
CA HIS A 35 6.94 -0.71 -2.18
C HIS A 35 5.73 0.17 -1.91
N ASP A 36 5.18 0.71 -3.00
CA ASP A 36 3.85 1.33 -2.96
C ASP A 36 2.78 0.30 -2.58
N GLY A 37 1.82 0.69 -1.74
CA GLY A 37 0.79 -0.18 -1.19
C GLY A 37 1.24 -1.10 -0.05
N ALA A 38 2.48 -1.01 0.41
CA ALA A 38 2.99 -1.82 1.53
C ALA A 38 2.34 -1.45 2.87
N LEU A 39 2.11 -2.44 3.73
CA LEU A 39 1.66 -2.24 5.11
C LEU A 39 2.84 -2.01 6.05
N VAL A 40 2.77 -0.95 6.85
CA VAL A 40 3.81 -0.61 7.84
C VAL A 40 3.20 -0.08 9.13
N VAL A 41 3.94 -0.17 10.23
CA VAL A 41 3.60 0.44 11.52
C VAL A 41 4.50 1.65 11.73
N LEU A 42 3.91 2.74 12.23
CA LEU A 42 4.64 3.96 12.59
C LEU A 42 5.18 3.85 14.01
N GLY A 43 6.49 4.00 14.18
CA GLY A 43 7.17 4.06 15.47
C GLY A 43 7.43 5.50 15.90
N ASP A 44 8.60 5.75 16.49
CA ASP A 44 9.02 7.09 16.91
C ASP A 44 9.31 8.03 15.72
N LEU A 45 9.42 9.32 16.01
CA LEU A 45 9.90 10.31 15.04
C LEU A 45 11.34 10.01 14.62
N ASP A 46 11.66 10.28 13.36
CA ASP A 46 13.01 10.16 12.83
C ASP A 46 13.90 11.30 13.35
N THR A 47 15.22 11.15 13.23
CA THR A 47 16.14 12.21 13.64
C THR A 47 16.26 13.25 12.52
N ASN A 48 16.20 14.53 12.89
CA ASN A 48 16.54 15.65 12.03
C ASN A 48 18.07 15.82 12.01
N ASP A 49 18.73 15.41 10.94
CA ASP A 49 20.19 15.43 10.84
C ASP A 49 20.79 16.84 10.91
N ALA A 50 20.04 17.89 10.54
CA ALA A 50 20.54 19.26 10.58
C ALA A 50 20.63 19.80 12.01
N TYR A 51 19.77 19.34 12.92
CA TYR A 51 19.63 19.90 14.27
C TYR A 51 19.79 18.87 15.41
N GLY A 52 19.89 17.57 15.10
CA GLY A 52 19.99 16.50 16.09
C GLY A 52 18.73 16.31 16.96
N THR A 53 17.62 16.95 16.59
CA THR A 53 16.33 16.86 17.28
C THR A 53 15.39 15.88 16.55
N PRO A 54 14.28 15.43 17.14
CA PRO A 54 13.25 14.72 16.39
C PRO A 54 12.73 15.56 15.22
N ASP A 55 12.53 14.94 14.06
CA ASP A 55 11.82 15.51 12.93
C ASP A 55 10.32 15.39 13.17
N TYR A 56 9.65 16.52 13.42
CA TYR A 56 8.23 16.58 13.74
C TYR A 56 7.31 16.08 12.62
N ASN A 57 7.83 15.88 11.39
CA ASN A 57 7.05 15.52 10.23
C ASN A 57 7.30 14.09 9.72
N VAL A 58 8.33 13.40 10.22
CA VAL A 58 8.78 12.11 9.67
C VAL A 58 8.86 11.06 10.77
N TYR A 59 8.15 9.94 10.56
CA TYR A 59 8.19 8.77 11.44
C TYR A 59 9.18 7.71 10.95
N LYS A 60 9.68 6.89 11.87
CA LYS A 60 10.31 5.60 11.54
C LYS A 60 9.22 4.57 11.32
N ALA A 61 9.20 3.93 10.16
CA ALA A 61 8.24 2.87 9.83
C ALA A 61 8.91 1.50 9.76
N LYS A 62 8.25 0.47 10.27
CA LYS A 62 8.70 -0.93 10.20
C LYS A 62 7.57 -1.86 9.73
N ALA A 63 7.91 -3.10 9.40
CA ALA A 63 6.89 -4.12 9.20
C ALA A 63 6.10 -4.32 10.51
N PRO A 64 4.80 -4.69 10.45
CA PRO A 64 4.02 -5.01 11.64
C PRO A 64 4.67 -6.13 12.45
N GLU A 65 4.70 -6.01 13.77
CA GLU A 65 5.20 -7.06 14.67
C GLU A 65 4.08 -8.07 14.97
N ALA A 66 2.82 -7.61 14.97
CA ALA A 66 1.64 -8.42 15.15
C ALA A 66 0.52 -8.04 14.15
N ALA A 67 -0.40 -8.98 13.92
CA ALA A 67 -1.57 -8.74 13.06
C ALA A 67 -2.52 -7.66 13.62
N GLY A 68 -2.47 -7.41 14.93
CA GLY A 68 -3.30 -6.42 15.63
C GLY A 68 -2.75 -5.00 15.61
N ASP A 69 -1.56 -4.77 15.06
CA ASP A 69 -0.93 -3.46 15.07
C ASP A 69 -1.71 -2.45 14.20
N ASP A 70 -1.65 -1.19 14.60
CA ASP A 70 -2.22 -0.08 13.84
C ASP A 70 -1.35 0.23 12.62
N VAL A 71 -1.68 -0.42 11.50
CA VAL A 71 -0.95 -0.26 10.25
C VAL A 71 -1.43 0.94 9.44
N VAL A 72 -0.50 1.51 8.70
CA VAL A 72 -0.74 2.47 7.61
C VAL A 72 -0.29 1.86 6.29
N ILE A 73 -0.83 2.37 5.20
CA ILE A 73 -0.43 1.96 3.84
C ILE A 73 0.55 2.97 3.25
N VAL A 74 1.62 2.49 2.65
CA VAL A 74 2.54 3.33 1.87
C VAL A 74 1.81 3.77 0.61
N ASP A 75 1.79 5.08 0.37
CA ASP A 75 1.31 5.68 -0.87
C ASP A 75 2.42 6.57 -1.41
N LEU A 76 3.16 6.06 -2.38
CA LEU A 76 4.17 6.80 -3.12
C LEU A 76 3.49 7.82 -4.04
N GLY A 77 2.93 8.87 -3.43
CA GLY A 77 2.32 9.99 -4.14
C GLY A 77 3.32 10.66 -5.08
N GLY A 78 2.83 11.17 -6.21
CA GLY A 78 3.63 12.05 -7.06
C GLY A 78 4.11 11.49 -8.40
N ILE A 79 3.49 10.44 -8.95
CA ILE A 79 3.63 10.20 -10.38
C ILE A 79 2.64 11.10 -11.09
N ASN A 80 3.13 12.09 -11.84
CA ASN A 80 2.28 13.00 -12.62
C ASN A 80 1.24 12.21 -13.40
N GLU A 81 -0.03 12.50 -13.23
CA GLU A 81 -1.13 11.84 -13.93
C GLU A 81 -1.72 12.80 -14.97
N ALA A 82 -2.04 12.29 -16.15
CA ALA A 82 -2.71 13.01 -17.22
C ALA A 82 -3.91 12.21 -17.70
N THR A 83 -5.07 12.87 -17.78
CA THR A 83 -6.27 12.26 -18.35
C THR A 83 -6.23 12.42 -19.86
N VAL A 84 -6.05 11.33 -20.60
CA VAL A 84 -6.06 11.29 -22.06
C VAL A 84 -7.26 10.46 -22.53
N GLN A 85 -8.20 11.10 -23.23
CA GLN A 85 -9.43 10.45 -23.73
C GLN A 85 -10.23 9.70 -22.66
N GLY A 86 -10.30 10.26 -21.44
CA GLY A 86 -11.02 9.65 -20.31
C GLY A 86 -10.24 8.58 -19.55
N ASN A 87 -9.01 8.25 -19.95
CA ASN A 87 -8.13 7.34 -19.24
C ASN A 87 -7.12 8.12 -18.39
N ILE A 88 -7.03 7.80 -17.10
CA ILE A 88 -6.00 8.32 -16.20
C ILE A 88 -4.67 7.62 -16.55
N MET A 89 -3.70 8.36 -17.10
CA MET A 89 -2.38 7.86 -17.48
C MET A 89 -1.29 8.53 -16.63
N LYS A 90 -0.47 7.78 -15.90
CA LYS A 90 0.66 8.38 -15.18
C LYS A 90 1.87 8.56 -16.12
N ILE A 91 2.34 9.78 -16.28
CA ILE A 91 3.46 10.19 -17.14
C ILE A 91 4.79 9.86 -16.45
N GLY A 92 5.61 9.03 -17.12
CA GLY A 92 7.06 8.95 -16.87
C GLY A 92 7.55 7.73 -16.09
N ASN A 93 6.70 6.84 -15.59
CA ASN A 93 7.17 5.61 -14.93
C ASN A 93 6.20 4.43 -15.11
N LYS A 94 6.73 3.22 -14.91
CA LYS A 94 5.95 1.99 -14.83
C LYS A 94 4.82 2.18 -13.82
N LEU A 95 3.56 1.95 -14.20
CA LEU A 95 2.38 2.10 -13.32
C LEU A 95 2.32 1.07 -12.18
N VAL A 96 3.30 0.18 -12.13
CA VAL A 96 3.33 -1.03 -11.32
C VAL A 96 4.76 -1.25 -10.83
N ASP A 97 4.91 -1.97 -9.73
CA ASP A 97 6.19 -2.25 -9.06
C ASP A 97 6.94 -0.99 -8.61
N LEU A 98 6.19 0.03 -8.17
CA LEU A 98 6.77 1.24 -7.62
C LEU A 98 7.46 0.95 -6.28
N GLU A 99 8.68 1.46 -6.14
CA GLU A 99 9.45 1.38 -4.91
C GLU A 99 10.11 2.73 -4.61
N ALA A 100 10.18 3.06 -3.31
CA ALA A 100 11.04 4.12 -2.81
C ALA A 100 12.38 3.52 -2.40
N GLY A 101 13.45 4.25 -2.73
CA GLY A 101 14.81 3.92 -2.31
C GLY A 101 15.01 4.01 -0.81
N GLU A 102 16.12 3.46 -0.34
CA GLU A 102 16.52 3.48 1.07
C GLU A 102 16.68 4.92 1.57
N GLY A 103 16.17 5.20 2.78
CA GLY A 103 16.29 6.52 3.42
C GLY A 103 15.38 7.61 2.85
N ILE A 104 14.59 7.31 1.82
CA ILE A 104 13.63 8.25 1.25
C ILE A 104 12.38 8.29 2.13
N ALA A 105 11.99 9.50 2.54
CA ALA A 105 10.72 9.72 3.22
C ALA A 105 9.57 9.55 2.20
N VAL A 106 8.62 8.67 2.54
CA VAL A 106 7.45 8.36 1.74
C VAL A 106 6.19 8.85 2.44
N ARG A 107 5.14 9.12 1.66
CA ARG A 107 3.81 9.37 2.22
C ARG A 107 3.20 8.03 2.63
N CYS A 108 2.64 7.99 3.83
CA CYS A 108 1.87 6.88 4.37
C CYS A 108 0.47 7.38 4.72
N ARG A 109 -0.55 6.56 4.49
CA ARG A 109 -1.95 6.90 4.77
C ARG A 109 -2.54 5.99 5.83
N ARG A 110 -3.18 6.61 6.82
CA ARG A 110 -4.08 5.93 7.74
C ARG A 110 -5.35 5.56 7.00
N LEU A 111 -5.66 4.27 6.98
CA LEU A 111 -6.85 3.76 6.32
C LEU A 111 -8.09 3.96 7.19
N MET A 112 -9.18 4.43 6.60
CA MET A 112 -10.44 4.62 7.29
C MET A 112 -11.46 3.59 6.84
N LYS A 113 -12.39 3.24 7.74
CA LYS A 113 -13.49 2.32 7.40
C LYS A 113 -14.28 2.85 6.20
N GLY A 114 -14.51 1.98 5.23
CA GLY A 114 -15.19 2.32 3.98
C GLY A 114 -14.26 2.78 2.86
N ASP A 115 -12.97 3.05 3.14
CA ASP A 115 -11.98 3.34 2.09
C ASP A 115 -11.90 2.18 1.10
N ARG A 116 -11.82 2.51 -0.20
CA ARG A 116 -11.70 1.53 -1.28
C ARG A 116 -10.44 1.75 -2.08
N MET A 117 -9.80 0.65 -2.45
CA MET A 117 -8.56 0.68 -3.23
C MET A 117 -8.40 -0.57 -4.07
N TRP A 118 -7.75 -0.43 -5.22
CA TRP A 118 -7.27 -1.54 -6.02
C TRP A 118 -5.87 -1.94 -5.58
N LEU A 119 -5.71 -3.22 -5.25
CA LEU A 119 -4.43 -3.83 -4.90
C LEU A 119 -4.03 -4.87 -5.93
N GLY A 120 -2.80 -4.79 -6.42
CA GLY A 120 -2.21 -5.81 -7.27
C GLY A 120 -1.90 -7.09 -6.50
N ARG A 121 -1.92 -8.23 -7.20
CA ARG A 121 -1.62 -9.55 -6.62
C ARG A 121 -0.33 -9.58 -5.80
N GLY A 122 0.69 -8.82 -6.20
CA GLY A 122 1.99 -8.75 -5.49
C GLY A 122 1.94 -8.10 -4.11
N LEU A 123 0.83 -7.46 -3.72
CA LEU A 123 0.61 -6.93 -2.37
C LEU A 123 0.06 -7.97 -1.39
N PHE A 124 -0.15 -9.21 -1.85
CA PHE A 124 -0.61 -10.32 -1.02
C PHE A 124 0.41 -11.44 -0.96
N ASN A 125 0.54 -12.09 0.20
CA ASN A 125 1.40 -13.28 0.34
C ASN A 125 0.83 -14.52 -0.40
N ALA A 126 -0.49 -14.56 -0.63
CA ALA A 126 -1.21 -15.57 -1.39
C ALA A 126 -2.31 -14.92 -2.25
N ALA A 127 -2.88 -15.64 -3.22
CA ALA A 127 -3.94 -15.07 -4.05
C ALA A 127 -5.21 -14.88 -3.21
N PRO A 128 -5.73 -13.65 -3.09
CA PRO A 128 -6.98 -13.43 -2.38
C PRO A 128 -8.17 -13.94 -3.20
N THR A 129 -9.23 -14.35 -2.50
CA THR A 129 -10.49 -14.80 -3.12
C THR A 129 -11.55 -13.71 -2.97
N VAL A 130 -12.29 -13.42 -4.04
CA VAL A 130 -13.41 -12.48 -4.01
C VAL A 130 -14.48 -12.95 -3.00
N GLY A 131 -15.02 -12.02 -2.22
CA GLY A 131 -15.98 -12.28 -1.15
C GLY A 131 -15.35 -12.59 0.21
N GLN A 132 -14.05 -12.87 0.25
CA GLN A 132 -13.29 -13.11 1.48
C GLN A 132 -12.58 -11.85 1.98
N TYR A 133 -11.65 -12.01 2.90
CA TYR A 133 -10.94 -10.92 3.57
C TYR A 133 -9.43 -11.03 3.39
N ALA A 134 -8.73 -9.95 3.74
CA ALA A 134 -7.31 -9.97 3.99
C ALA A 134 -6.97 -9.02 5.15
N GLY A 135 -5.81 -9.20 5.77
CA GLY A 135 -5.34 -8.35 6.86
C GLY A 135 -3.82 -8.34 6.98
N ALA A 136 -3.31 -7.59 7.95
CA ALA A 136 -1.88 -7.58 8.28
C ALA A 136 -1.47 -8.90 8.97
N VAL A 137 -0.20 -9.27 8.84
CA VAL A 137 0.41 -10.38 9.59
C VAL A 137 1.78 -9.95 10.10
N ALA A 138 2.21 -10.59 11.19
CA ALA A 138 3.51 -10.35 11.78
C ALA A 138 4.64 -10.48 10.75
N ASN A 139 5.61 -9.57 10.83
CA ASN A 139 6.85 -9.51 10.06
C ASN A 139 6.64 -9.45 8.54
N SER A 140 5.52 -8.90 8.08
CA SER A 140 5.19 -8.82 6.65
C SER A 140 4.58 -7.48 6.29
N THR A 141 5.09 -6.87 5.23
CA THR A 141 4.49 -5.69 4.61
C THR A 141 3.40 -6.01 3.60
N LEU A 142 3.09 -7.30 3.40
CA LEU A 142 2.05 -7.82 2.52
C LEU A 142 0.79 -8.18 3.30
N PHE A 143 -0.36 -8.06 2.64
CA PHE A 143 -1.63 -8.58 3.11
C PHE A 143 -1.64 -10.12 3.11
N ALA A 144 -2.27 -10.72 4.11
CA ALA A 144 -2.59 -12.14 4.15
C ALA A 144 -4.08 -12.38 3.89
N PRO A 145 -4.45 -13.11 2.83
CA PRO A 145 -5.83 -13.54 2.63
C PRO A 145 -6.36 -14.41 3.77
N SER A 146 -7.64 -14.28 4.07
CA SER A 146 -8.36 -15.02 5.11
C SER A 146 -9.82 -15.24 4.70
N GLN A 147 -10.35 -16.43 4.95
CA GLN A 147 -11.75 -16.76 4.65
C GLN A 147 -12.72 -15.95 5.51
N ALA A 148 -12.39 -15.74 6.78
CA ALA A 148 -13.17 -14.94 7.73
C ALA A 148 -12.50 -13.58 7.97
N ALA A 149 -13.29 -12.60 8.41
CA ALA A 149 -12.77 -11.31 8.80
C ALA A 149 -11.73 -11.46 9.93
N PRO A 150 -10.51 -10.90 9.79
CA PRO A 150 -9.54 -10.86 10.87
C PRO A 150 -10.16 -10.33 12.17
N VAL A 151 -9.83 -10.96 13.30
CA VAL A 151 -10.41 -10.61 14.60
C VAL A 151 -9.85 -9.29 15.12
N ALA A 152 -8.55 -9.04 14.89
CA ALA A 152 -7.83 -7.84 15.29
C ALA A 152 -7.18 -7.15 14.09
N GLY A 153 -6.83 -5.87 14.26
CA GLY A 153 -6.10 -5.06 13.29
C GLY A 153 -6.87 -4.76 12.00
N LEU A 154 -6.12 -4.40 10.95
CA LEU A 154 -6.66 -4.06 9.63
C LEU A 154 -7.38 -5.26 9.01
N LYS A 155 -8.60 -5.01 8.55
CA LYS A 155 -9.39 -5.96 7.77
C LYS A 155 -9.92 -5.30 6.51
N VAL A 156 -9.59 -5.90 5.37
CA VAL A 156 -10.12 -5.51 4.07
C VAL A 156 -10.97 -6.63 3.51
N LYS A 157 -12.15 -6.30 2.98
CA LYS A 157 -12.99 -7.24 2.22
C LYS A 157 -12.63 -7.15 0.74
N ILE A 158 -12.45 -8.29 0.09
CA ILE A 158 -12.19 -8.38 -1.34
C ILE A 158 -13.53 -8.37 -2.07
N LEU A 159 -13.84 -7.27 -2.76
CA LEU A 159 -15.13 -7.04 -3.39
C LEU A 159 -15.20 -7.54 -4.82
N ALA A 160 -14.12 -7.38 -5.58
CA ALA A 160 -14.05 -7.74 -6.98
C ALA A 160 -12.61 -8.01 -7.40
N SER A 161 -12.44 -8.65 -8.54
CA SER A 161 -11.14 -8.79 -9.21
C SER A 161 -11.26 -8.49 -10.69
N LYS A 162 -10.16 -8.05 -11.31
CA LYS A 162 -10.05 -7.87 -12.76
C LYS A 162 -8.63 -8.10 -13.22
N GLY A 163 -8.47 -8.44 -14.50
CA GLY A 163 -7.16 -8.46 -15.14
C GLY A 163 -6.48 -7.08 -15.10
N LEU A 164 -5.17 -7.08 -14.93
CA LEU A 164 -4.32 -5.90 -15.00
C LEU A 164 -3.89 -5.69 -16.46
N THR A 165 -4.12 -4.49 -16.99
CA THR A 165 -3.62 -4.09 -18.31
C THR A 165 -2.29 -3.37 -18.14
N VAL A 166 -1.25 -3.81 -18.87
CA VAL A 166 0.07 -3.17 -18.88
C VAL A 166 0.46 -2.87 -20.33
N GLY A 167 0.62 -1.59 -20.66
CA GLY A 167 0.88 -1.15 -22.04
C GLY A 167 -0.32 -1.44 -22.95
N GLN A 168 -0.10 -2.12 -24.08
CA GLN A 168 -1.16 -2.54 -25.00
C GLN A 168 -1.70 -3.95 -24.70
N SER A 169 -1.13 -4.64 -23.72
CA SER A 169 -1.51 -6.01 -23.37
C SER A 169 -2.52 -6.01 -22.22
N ALA A 170 -3.74 -6.49 -22.49
CA ALA A 170 -4.70 -6.85 -21.46
C ALA A 170 -4.49 -8.33 -21.12
N TYR A 171 -4.11 -8.61 -19.89
CA TYR A 171 -3.94 -9.98 -19.43
C TYR A 171 -5.26 -10.51 -18.86
N ALA A 172 -5.68 -11.66 -19.37
CA ALA A 172 -6.97 -12.26 -19.02
C ALA A 172 -7.01 -12.72 -17.55
N ASP A 173 -8.22 -12.76 -17.01
CA ASP A 173 -8.49 -13.27 -15.66
C ASP A 173 -7.93 -14.69 -15.50
N GLY A 174 -7.18 -14.94 -14.42
CA GLY A 174 -6.58 -16.25 -14.14
C GLY A 174 -5.19 -16.52 -14.72
N ALA A 175 -4.55 -15.56 -15.41
CA ALA A 175 -3.19 -15.73 -15.96
C ALA A 175 -2.02 -15.59 -14.93
N GLY A 176 -2.31 -15.35 -13.65
CA GLY A 176 -1.31 -15.33 -12.57
C GLY A 176 -1.11 -13.96 -11.93
N TYR A 177 0.08 -13.37 -12.05
CA TYR A 177 0.51 -12.20 -11.27
C TYR A 177 -0.09 -10.85 -11.73
N GLU A 178 -0.84 -10.85 -12.83
CA GLU A 178 -1.44 -9.66 -13.48
C GLU A 178 -2.91 -9.50 -13.09
N GLN A 179 -3.22 -9.63 -11.80
CA GLN A 179 -4.58 -9.46 -11.27
C GLN A 179 -4.65 -8.27 -10.32
N LEU A 180 -5.72 -7.48 -10.43
CA LEU A 180 -6.11 -6.43 -9.49
C LEU A 180 -7.31 -6.88 -8.65
N TYR A 181 -7.33 -6.47 -7.39
CA TYR A 181 -8.40 -6.76 -6.43
C TYR A 181 -8.94 -5.48 -5.82
N LEU A 182 -10.25 -5.26 -5.93
CA LEU A 182 -10.93 -4.16 -5.25
C LEU A 182 -11.11 -4.54 -3.80
N CYS A 183 -10.52 -3.77 -2.91
CA CYS A 183 -10.52 -3.98 -1.47
C CYS A 183 -11.26 -2.84 -0.78
N GLU A 184 -12.06 -3.16 0.23
CA GLU A 184 -12.75 -2.18 1.08
C GLU A 184 -12.41 -2.42 2.55
N VAL A 185 -12.00 -1.37 3.27
CA VAL A 185 -11.70 -1.42 4.70
C VAL A 185 -13.00 -1.60 5.51
N LYS A 186 -13.04 -2.55 6.45
CA LYS A 186 -14.26 -2.93 7.21
C LYS A 186 -14.22 -2.63 8.70
#